data_AF-A0A7V5P3Y1-F1
#
_entry.id   AF-A0A7V5P3Y1-F1
#
_cell.length_a   1.000
_cell.length_b   1.000
_cell.length_c   1.000
_cell.angle_alpha   90.00
_cell.angle_beta   90.00
_cell.angle_gamma   90.00
#
_symmetry.space_group_name_H-M   'P 1'
#
loop_
_entity.id
_entity.type
_entity.pdbx_description
1 polymer ?
#
loop_
_entity_poly.entity_id
_entity_poly.type
_entity_poly.pdbx_seq_one_letter_code
_entity_poly.pdbx_strand_id
1 'polypeptide(L)'
;MALAGSLKDFNLADIFQLIAQEGKSGILHIKSGRFIMRVYFFNGMTVRADLFEGGKPVDILLNMLLRANVITPKEFQYIIDKRGKSLRRTEDILLDENFVSREDLVLFIRLKNSELLYKLMGWKEGEFEFEPAEISVNSAYDSPQPTDGVLMDTFRVVDEWPSINNVITSVNMKFELNPQAEDFEKVAESNEFGESERRVYKLIIENPNYDVQKLIDISRLGEFETCKALYNLVRTGILIAKRPRHPIPFDALKGGPLNTRRIVIPSVFILNTILGITAILLVVFLIAGIFVRIRTIRAESPNAVVKASIYRRLISDINIERIKNSLDVYRSIQGNFPDNLETLVKSGMLDERDIFYPFRSKYIYNRTKDEYTIESPLY
;
A
#
# COMPACT_ATOMS: atom_id res chain seq x y z
N MET A 1 -10.04 -30.93 -2.27
CA MET A 1 -8.59 -30.93 -1.96
C MET A 1 -8.14 -29.48 -1.91
N ALA A 2 -7.48 -29.06 -0.83
CA ALA A 2 -6.89 -27.73 -0.75
C ALA A 2 -5.64 -27.70 -1.62
N LEU A 3 -5.57 -26.77 -2.56
CA LEU A 3 -4.44 -26.60 -3.48
C LEU A 3 -3.45 -25.65 -2.79
N ALA A 4 -2.45 -26.20 -2.09
CA ALA A 4 -1.49 -25.41 -1.32
C ALA A 4 -0.06 -25.92 -1.54
N GLY A 5 0.92 -25.02 -1.48
CA GLY A 5 2.32 -25.38 -1.70
C GLY A 5 3.27 -24.19 -1.73
N SER A 6 4.51 -24.45 -2.17
CA SER A 6 5.53 -23.42 -2.37
C SER A 6 5.75 -23.10 -3.84
N LEU A 7 6.02 -21.83 -4.15
CA LEU A 7 6.43 -21.37 -5.49
C LEU A 7 7.82 -21.89 -5.91
N LYS A 8 8.57 -22.51 -4.99
CA LYS A 8 9.82 -23.20 -5.33
C LYS A 8 9.60 -24.52 -6.05
N ASP A 9 8.49 -25.19 -5.72
CA ASP A 9 8.18 -26.53 -6.19
C ASP A 9 7.19 -26.51 -7.37
N PHE A 10 6.38 -25.45 -7.46
CA PHE A 10 5.32 -25.31 -8.47
C PHE A 10 5.42 -23.98 -9.20
N ASN A 11 5.19 -24.01 -10.52
CA ASN A 11 5.06 -22.82 -11.34
C ASN A 11 3.65 -22.21 -11.19
N LEU A 12 3.57 -20.90 -11.00
CA LEU A 12 2.29 -20.17 -10.91
C LEU A 12 1.41 -20.36 -12.14
N ALA A 13 2.00 -20.44 -13.33
CA ALA A 13 1.25 -20.66 -14.56
C ALA A 13 0.50 -22.00 -14.53
N ASP A 14 1.14 -23.06 -14.03
CA ASP A 14 0.54 -24.39 -13.95
C ASP A 14 -0.62 -24.41 -12.96
N ILE A 15 -0.49 -23.69 -11.85
CA ILE A 15 -1.56 -23.53 -10.85
C ILE A 15 -2.77 -22.82 -11.47
N PHE A 16 -2.53 -21.73 -12.21
CA PHE A 16 -3.58 -20.99 -12.92
C PHE A 16 -4.27 -21.88 -13.96
N GLN A 17 -3.50 -22.64 -14.74
CA GLN A 17 -4.04 -23.57 -15.74
C GLN A 17 -4.88 -24.67 -15.08
N LEU A 18 -4.44 -25.24 -13.97
CA LEU A 18 -5.20 -26.26 -13.24
C LEU A 18 -6.55 -25.72 -12.75
N ILE A 19 -6.57 -24.52 -12.17
CA ILE A 19 -7.81 -23.85 -11.73
C ILE A 19 -8.74 -23.61 -12.93
N ALA A 20 -8.18 -23.20 -14.06
CA ALA A 20 -8.93 -22.95 -15.29
C ALA A 20 -9.55 -24.24 -15.87
N GLN A 21 -8.76 -25.31 -16.00
CA GLN A 21 -9.19 -26.60 -16.55
C GLN A 21 -10.25 -27.28 -15.70
N GLU A 22 -10.12 -27.19 -14.37
CA GLU A 22 -11.11 -27.75 -13.44
C GLU A 22 -12.33 -26.82 -13.25
N GLY A 23 -12.33 -25.64 -13.86
CA GLY A 23 -13.44 -24.68 -13.77
C GLY A 23 -13.70 -24.20 -12.34
N LYS A 24 -12.67 -24.15 -11.48
CA LYS A 24 -12.84 -23.85 -10.06
C LYS A 24 -13.16 -22.37 -9.82
N SER A 25 -14.01 -22.14 -8.83
CA SER A 25 -14.29 -20.82 -8.26
C SER A 25 -13.70 -20.71 -6.86
N GLY A 26 -13.06 -19.58 -6.56
CA GLY A 26 -12.39 -19.38 -5.29
C GLY A 26 -11.32 -18.30 -5.32
N ILE A 27 -10.51 -18.27 -4.27
CA ILE A 27 -9.46 -17.27 -4.09
C ILE A 27 -8.12 -17.98 -4.00
N LEU A 28 -7.20 -17.65 -4.90
CA LEU A 28 -5.80 -18.02 -4.77
C LEU A 28 -5.09 -16.94 -3.95
N HIS A 29 -4.65 -17.32 -2.75
CA HIS A 29 -3.81 -16.49 -1.90
C HIS A 29 -2.35 -16.84 -2.19
N ILE A 30 -1.53 -15.84 -2.50
CA ILE A 30 -0.10 -16.00 -2.70
C ILE A 30 0.62 -15.03 -1.76
N LYS A 31 1.54 -15.55 -0.95
CA LYS A 31 2.32 -14.77 0.01
C LYS A 31 3.80 -14.83 -0.35
N SER A 32 4.43 -13.67 -0.47
CA SER A 32 5.87 -13.55 -0.69
C SER A 32 6.44 -12.41 0.16
N GLY A 33 7.21 -12.77 1.20
CA GLY A 33 7.72 -11.83 2.19
C GLY A 33 6.59 -11.06 2.89
N ARG A 34 6.57 -9.73 2.72
CA ARG A 34 5.55 -8.82 3.27
C ARG A 34 4.34 -8.60 2.36
N PHE A 35 4.38 -9.14 1.15
CA PHE A 35 3.33 -8.97 0.16
C PHE A 35 2.40 -10.18 0.15
N ILE A 36 1.11 -9.94 0.02
CA ILE A 36 0.10 -10.96 -0.21
C ILE A 36 -0.71 -10.53 -1.42
N MET A 37 -0.79 -11.39 -2.43
CA MET A 37 -1.68 -11.20 -3.57
C MET A 37 -2.85 -12.16 -3.48
N ARG A 38 -4.05 -11.67 -3.75
CA ARG A 38 -5.27 -12.47 -3.87
C ARG A 38 -5.77 -12.40 -5.29
N VAL A 39 -5.94 -13.55 -5.93
CA VAL A 39 -6.51 -13.66 -7.28
C VAL A 39 -7.81 -14.41 -7.18
N TYR A 40 -8.88 -13.79 -7.66
CA TYR A 40 -10.24 -14.33 -7.56
C TYR A 40 -10.60 -14.99 -8.89
N PHE A 41 -11.07 -16.22 -8.78
CA PHE A 41 -11.47 -17.05 -9.91
C PHE A 41 -12.97 -17.34 -9.87
N PHE A 42 -13.62 -17.26 -11.04
CA PHE A 42 -15.01 -17.64 -11.22
C PHE A 42 -15.12 -18.53 -12.45
N ASN A 43 -15.53 -19.78 -12.26
CA ASN A 43 -15.61 -20.81 -13.30
C ASN A 43 -14.29 -20.92 -14.10
N GLY A 44 -13.15 -20.96 -13.40
CA GLY A 44 -11.83 -21.04 -14.00
C GLY A 44 -11.31 -19.74 -14.65
N MET A 45 -12.11 -18.67 -14.71
CA MET A 45 -11.73 -17.36 -15.25
C MET A 45 -11.20 -16.44 -14.16
N THR A 46 -10.20 -15.63 -14.48
CA THR A 46 -9.67 -14.61 -13.57
C THR A 46 -10.59 -13.40 -13.56
N VAL A 47 -11.10 -13.02 -12.38
CA VAL A 47 -12.04 -11.89 -12.24
C VAL A 47 -11.34 -10.65 -11.68
N ARG A 48 -10.49 -10.84 -10.68
CA ARG A 48 -9.92 -9.76 -9.88
C ARG A 48 -8.56 -10.15 -9.31
N ALA A 49 -7.69 -9.15 -9.16
CA ALA A 49 -6.50 -9.27 -8.34
C ALA A 49 -6.43 -8.10 -7.33
N ASP A 50 -6.02 -8.42 -6.11
CA ASP A 50 -5.77 -7.45 -5.04
C ASP A 50 -4.39 -7.70 -4.42
N LEU A 51 -3.70 -6.62 -4.06
CA LEU A 51 -2.38 -6.67 -3.41
C LEU A 51 -2.46 -6.07 -2.02
N PHE A 52 -1.81 -6.73 -1.07
CA PHE A 52 -1.66 -6.30 0.30
C PHE A 52 -0.17 -6.22 0.64
N GLU A 53 0.21 -5.19 1.40
CA GLU A 53 1.56 -5.01 1.94
C GLU A 53 1.47 -4.83 3.46
N GLY A 54 2.19 -5.66 4.22
CA GLY A 54 2.16 -5.58 5.68
C GLY A 54 0.75 -5.77 6.28
N GLY A 55 -0.10 -6.55 5.60
CA GLY A 55 -1.48 -6.82 6.01
C GLY A 55 -2.50 -5.72 5.65
N LYS A 56 -2.09 -4.65 4.95
CA LYS A 56 -2.98 -3.57 4.51
C LYS A 56 -3.20 -3.62 2.99
N PRO A 57 -4.42 -3.34 2.49
CA PRO A 57 -4.67 -3.28 1.06
C PRO A 57 -3.90 -2.13 0.42
N VAL A 58 -3.34 -2.37 -0.77
CA VAL A 58 -2.68 -1.36 -1.59
C VAL A 58 -3.68 -0.78 -2.58
N ASP A 59 -3.91 0.53 -2.53
CA ASP A 59 -4.92 1.23 -3.33
C ASP A 59 -4.47 1.48 -4.79
N ILE A 60 -4.20 0.42 -5.53
CA ILE A 60 -3.65 0.50 -6.90
C ILE A 60 -4.61 1.20 -7.86
N LEU A 61 -5.90 0.83 -7.83
CA LEU A 61 -6.93 1.41 -8.69
C LEU A 61 -7.02 2.93 -8.52
N LEU A 62 -7.16 3.40 -7.27
CA LEU A 62 -7.29 4.82 -6.96
C LEU A 62 -6.02 5.59 -7.33
N ASN A 63 -4.84 5.01 -7.09
CA ASN A 63 -3.58 5.62 -7.51
C ASN A 63 -3.48 5.76 -9.04
N MET A 64 -3.93 4.75 -9.80
CA MET A 64 -3.96 4.82 -11.26
C MET A 64 -4.91 5.91 -11.75
N LEU A 65 -6.14 5.97 -11.21
CA LEU A 65 -7.12 7.00 -11.55
C LEU A 65 -6.60 8.41 -11.24
N LEU A 66 -5.92 8.58 -10.10
CA LEU A 66 -5.34 9.86 -9.69
C LEU A 66 -4.22 10.30 -10.65
N ARG A 67 -3.27 9.39 -10.97
CA ARG A 67 -2.15 9.72 -11.85
C ARG A 67 -2.58 9.97 -13.31
N ALA A 68 -3.64 9.30 -13.74
CA ALA A 68 -4.29 9.50 -15.03
C ALA A 68 -5.17 10.76 -15.09
N ASN A 69 -5.23 11.55 -14.00
CA ASN A 69 -6.08 12.74 -13.85
C ASN A 69 -7.59 12.45 -14.03
N VAL A 70 -8.04 11.21 -13.78
CA VAL A 70 -9.47 10.85 -13.82
C VAL A 70 -10.18 11.32 -12.57
N ILE A 71 -9.50 11.22 -11.42
CA ILE A 71 -9.98 11.74 -10.14
C ILE A 71 -9.02 12.77 -9.58
N THR A 72 -9.54 13.70 -8.79
CA THR A 72 -8.75 14.72 -8.10
C THR A 72 -8.22 14.23 -6.75
N PRO A 73 -7.17 14.86 -6.17
CA PRO A 73 -6.71 14.52 -4.82
C PRO A 73 -7.80 14.66 -3.74
N LYS A 74 -8.75 15.58 -3.94
CA LYS A 74 -9.88 15.79 -3.03
C LYS A 74 -10.87 14.62 -3.11
N GLU A 75 -11.20 14.18 -4.32
CA GLU A 75 -12.05 13.00 -4.54
C GLU A 75 -11.39 11.73 -4.01
N PHE A 76 -10.08 11.55 -4.25
CA PHE A 76 -9.31 10.45 -3.70
C PHE A 76 -9.47 10.35 -2.18
N GLN A 77 -9.24 11.46 -1.46
CA GLN A 77 -9.37 11.47 -0.01
C GLN A 77 -10.80 11.20 0.45
N TYR A 78 -11.79 11.77 -0.24
CA TYR A 78 -13.20 11.53 0.05
C TYR A 78 -13.58 10.05 -0.09
N ILE A 79 -13.09 9.35 -1.12
CA ILE A 79 -13.33 7.92 -1.32
C ILE A 79 -12.71 7.09 -0.19
N ILE A 80 -11.47 7.41 0.21
CA ILE A 80 -10.78 6.73 1.32
C ILE A 80 -11.57 6.91 2.63
N ASP A 81 -12.02 8.12 2.94
CA ASP A 81 -12.79 8.42 4.15
C ASP A 81 -14.15 7.73 4.15
N LYS A 82 -14.83 7.70 3.00
CA LYS A 82 -16.15 7.06 2.84
C LYS A 82 -16.04 5.54 2.96
N ARG A 83 -14.99 4.93 2.41
CA ARG A 83 -14.68 3.50 2.59
C ARG A 83 -14.31 3.17 4.05
N GLY A 84 -13.68 4.09 4.78
CA GLY A 84 -13.41 3.90 6.21
C GLY A 84 -14.68 3.89 7.07
N LYS A 85 -15.72 4.61 6.64
CA LYS A 85 -17.00 4.74 7.36
C LYS A 85 -18.06 3.74 6.91
N SER A 86 -17.96 3.25 5.69
CA SER A 86 -18.93 2.33 5.08
C SER A 86 -18.19 1.11 4.56
N LEU A 87 -18.64 -0.10 4.89
CA LEU A 87 -18.08 -1.38 4.39
C LEU A 87 -18.35 -1.60 2.88
N ARG A 88 -18.44 -0.53 2.11
CA ARG A 88 -18.72 -0.52 0.67
C ARG A 88 -17.43 -0.66 -0.13
N ARG A 89 -17.54 -1.23 -1.34
CA ARG A 89 -16.40 -1.38 -2.24
C ARG A 89 -16.04 -0.04 -2.86
N THR A 90 -14.76 0.14 -3.19
CA THR A 90 -14.25 1.36 -3.82
C THR A 90 -14.91 1.59 -5.18
N GLU A 91 -15.09 0.53 -5.96
CA GLU A 91 -15.71 0.54 -7.28
C GLU A 91 -17.16 1.04 -7.24
N ASP A 92 -17.92 0.61 -6.22
CA ASP A 92 -19.31 1.06 -6.04
C ASP A 92 -19.38 2.56 -5.69
N ILE A 93 -18.46 3.04 -4.85
CA ILE A 93 -18.37 4.46 -4.50
C ILE A 93 -18.02 5.31 -5.72
N LEU A 94 -17.09 4.84 -6.58
CA LEU A 94 -16.69 5.55 -7.79
C LEU A 94 -17.86 5.73 -8.76
N LEU A 95 -18.72 4.72 -8.90
CA LEU A 95 -19.89 4.77 -9.76
C LEU A 95 -21.03 5.60 -9.18
N ASP A 96 -21.38 5.39 -7.91
CA ASP A 96 -22.49 6.09 -7.26
C ASP A 96 -22.29 7.61 -7.22
N GLU A 97 -21.05 8.04 -6.98
CA GLU A 97 -20.70 9.46 -6.92
C GLU A 97 -20.41 10.04 -8.32
N ASN A 98 -20.49 9.23 -9.38
CA ASN A 98 -20.17 9.59 -10.76
C ASN A 98 -18.75 10.17 -10.94
N PHE A 99 -17.78 9.71 -10.14
CA PHE A 99 -16.38 10.14 -10.30
C PHE A 99 -15.72 9.51 -11.53
N VAL A 100 -16.20 8.34 -11.97
CA VAL A 100 -15.67 7.62 -13.13
C VAL A 100 -16.85 7.03 -13.91
N SER A 101 -16.79 7.06 -15.25
CA SER A 101 -17.79 6.37 -16.06
C SER A 101 -17.64 4.85 -15.93
N ARG A 102 -18.70 4.11 -16.27
CA ARG A 102 -18.67 2.65 -16.23
C ARG A 102 -17.59 2.08 -17.16
N GLU A 103 -17.50 2.63 -18.36
CA GLU A 103 -16.57 2.20 -19.40
C GLU A 103 -15.11 2.40 -18.94
N ASP A 104 -14.81 3.58 -18.39
CA ASP A 104 -13.48 3.88 -17.86
C ASP A 104 -13.18 2.98 -16.65
N LEU A 105 -14.13 2.75 -15.75
CA LEU A 105 -13.91 1.90 -14.58
C LEU A 105 -13.56 0.45 -14.98
N VAL A 106 -14.28 -0.13 -15.94
CA VAL A 106 -13.97 -1.46 -16.48
C VAL A 106 -12.57 -1.50 -17.07
N LEU A 107 -12.17 -0.47 -17.83
CA LEU A 107 -10.84 -0.37 -18.41
C LEU A 107 -9.75 -0.30 -17.34
N PHE A 108 -9.92 0.54 -16.32
CA PHE A 108 -8.95 0.66 -15.22
C PHE A 108 -8.87 -0.60 -14.36
N ILE A 109 -9.97 -1.31 -14.14
CA ILE A 109 -9.97 -2.59 -13.42
C ILE A 109 -9.23 -3.66 -14.21
N ARG A 110 -9.49 -3.78 -15.52
CA ARG A 110 -8.74 -4.69 -16.40
C ARG A 110 -7.25 -4.38 -16.34
N LEU A 111 -6.89 -3.11 -16.46
CA LEU A 111 -5.51 -2.67 -16.41
C LEU A 111 -4.85 -3.00 -15.05
N LYS A 112 -5.53 -2.69 -13.94
CA LYS A 112 -5.08 -3.05 -12.57
C LYS A 112 -4.81 -4.55 -12.47
N ASN A 113 -5.75 -5.37 -12.93
CA ASN A 113 -5.64 -6.82 -12.85
C ASN A 113 -4.44 -7.33 -13.65
N SER A 114 -4.26 -6.90 -14.90
CA SER A 114 -3.12 -7.29 -15.73
C SER A 114 -1.79 -6.90 -15.09
N GLU A 115 -1.66 -5.65 -14.60
CA GLU A 115 -0.46 -5.16 -13.91
C GLU A 115 -0.11 -5.98 -12.66
N LEU A 116 -1.11 -6.41 -11.90
CA LEU A 116 -0.91 -7.28 -10.75
C LEU A 116 -0.47 -8.69 -11.14
N LEU A 117 -1.07 -9.26 -12.18
CA LEU A 117 -0.75 -10.61 -12.64
C LEU A 117 0.66 -10.65 -13.24
N TYR A 118 1.09 -9.61 -13.96
CA TYR A 118 2.48 -9.48 -14.41
C TYR A 118 3.46 -9.46 -13.24
N LYS A 119 3.15 -8.70 -12.19
CA LYS A 119 3.96 -8.68 -10.96
C LYS A 119 4.01 -10.04 -10.28
N LEU A 120 2.87 -10.74 -10.24
CA LEU A 120 2.75 -12.07 -9.64
C LEU A 120 3.64 -13.08 -10.34
N MET A 121 3.64 -13.12 -11.68
CA MET A 121 4.46 -14.06 -12.44
C MET A 121 5.96 -13.80 -12.29
N GLY A 122 6.36 -12.62 -11.82
CA GLY A 122 7.74 -12.32 -11.42
C GLY A 122 8.15 -12.90 -10.07
N TRP A 123 7.23 -13.46 -9.27
CA TRP A 123 7.53 -14.02 -7.95
C TRP A 123 8.19 -15.38 -8.08
N LYS A 124 9.44 -15.49 -7.62
CA LYS A 124 10.23 -16.74 -7.65
C LYS A 124 10.13 -17.56 -6.37
N GLU A 125 9.69 -16.95 -5.28
CA GLU A 125 9.56 -17.60 -3.98
C GLU A 125 8.28 -17.12 -3.31
N GLY A 126 7.67 -17.99 -2.52
CA GLY A 126 6.43 -17.71 -1.79
C GLY A 126 5.68 -18.99 -1.46
N GLU A 127 4.59 -18.81 -0.74
CA GLU A 127 3.61 -19.84 -0.41
C GLU A 127 2.30 -19.48 -1.11
N PHE A 128 1.57 -20.48 -1.58
CA PHE A 128 0.25 -20.29 -2.15
C PHE A 128 -0.76 -21.24 -1.51
N GLU A 129 -2.01 -20.81 -1.49
CA GLU A 129 -3.15 -21.59 -1.05
C GLU A 129 -4.39 -21.17 -1.84
N PHE A 130 -5.07 -22.14 -2.45
CA PHE A 130 -6.36 -21.95 -3.09
C PHE A 130 -7.48 -22.33 -2.15
N GLU A 131 -8.32 -21.35 -1.85
CA GLU A 131 -9.52 -21.46 -1.02
C GLU A 131 -10.75 -21.48 -1.94
N PRO A 132 -11.44 -22.63 -2.09
CA PRO A 132 -12.72 -22.67 -2.80
C PRO A 132 -13.75 -21.79 -2.10
N ALA A 133 -14.36 -20.87 -2.85
CA ALA A 133 -15.32 -19.92 -2.32
C ALA A 133 -16.31 -19.50 -3.41
N GLU A 134 -17.52 -19.14 -3.00
CA GLU A 134 -18.49 -18.51 -3.91
C GLU A 134 -18.05 -17.07 -4.22
N ILE A 135 -17.74 -16.82 -5.48
CA ILE A 135 -17.30 -15.50 -5.95
C ILE A 135 -18.49 -14.76 -6.57
N SER A 136 -18.92 -13.68 -5.91
CA SER A 136 -19.92 -12.77 -6.47
C SER A 136 -19.28 -11.89 -7.55
N VAL A 137 -19.66 -12.09 -8.81
CA VAL A 137 -19.25 -11.24 -9.93
C VAL A 137 -20.23 -10.08 -10.07
N ASN A 138 -19.75 -8.84 -9.95
CA ASN A 138 -20.54 -7.65 -10.18
C ASN A 138 -20.49 -7.27 -11.67
N SER A 139 -21.59 -7.52 -12.39
CA SER A 139 -21.69 -7.22 -13.82
C SER A 139 -21.54 -5.73 -14.19
N ALA A 140 -21.57 -4.82 -13.21
CA ALA A 140 -21.32 -3.41 -13.45
C ALA A 140 -19.87 -3.10 -13.84
N TYR A 141 -18.89 -3.86 -13.33
CA TYR A 141 -17.47 -3.55 -13.53
C TYR A 141 -16.53 -4.75 -13.50
N ASP A 142 -16.95 -5.91 -12.98
CA ASP A 142 -16.15 -7.13 -13.07
C ASP A 142 -16.22 -7.67 -14.50
N SER A 143 -15.06 -7.96 -15.06
CA SER A 143 -14.92 -8.51 -16.41
C SER A 143 -14.07 -9.77 -16.35
N PRO A 144 -14.67 -10.94 -16.07
CA PRO A 144 -13.95 -12.22 -16.07
C PRO A 144 -13.13 -12.40 -17.36
N GLN A 145 -11.88 -12.80 -17.21
CA GLN A 145 -10.94 -13.05 -18.31
C GLN A 145 -10.57 -14.53 -18.35
N PRO A 146 -10.58 -15.17 -19.53
CA PRO A 146 -10.03 -16.51 -19.68
C PRO A 146 -8.57 -16.52 -19.20
N THR A 147 -8.29 -17.45 -18.29
CA THR A 147 -6.97 -17.54 -17.65
C THR A 147 -5.86 -17.80 -18.67
N ASP A 148 -6.14 -18.58 -19.72
CA ASP A 148 -5.16 -18.85 -20.79
C ASP A 148 -4.73 -17.56 -21.52
N GLY A 149 -5.67 -16.66 -21.83
CA GLY A 149 -5.36 -15.39 -22.48
C GLY A 149 -4.48 -14.50 -21.60
N VAL A 150 -4.82 -14.42 -20.31
CA VAL A 150 -4.04 -13.69 -19.30
C VAL A 150 -2.62 -14.24 -19.17
N LEU A 151 -2.46 -15.57 -19.17
CA LEU A 151 -1.15 -16.22 -19.10
C LEU A 151 -0.33 -15.95 -20.36
N MET A 152 -0.93 -16.03 -21.55
CA MET A 152 -0.25 -15.73 -22.81
C MET A 152 0.23 -14.28 -22.88
N ASP A 153 -0.61 -13.33 -22.46
CA ASP A 153 -0.19 -11.93 -22.33
C ASP A 153 0.98 -11.78 -21.34
N THR A 154 0.95 -12.50 -20.23
CA THR A 154 2.03 -12.42 -19.24
C THR A 154 3.34 -13.03 -19.75
N PHE A 155 3.30 -14.15 -20.49
CA PHE A 155 4.48 -14.72 -21.11
C PHE A 155 5.08 -13.82 -22.18
N ARG A 156 4.23 -13.15 -22.97
CA ARG A 156 4.66 -12.10 -23.90
C ARG A 156 5.44 -11.01 -23.15
N VAL A 157 4.93 -10.56 -22.00
CA VAL A 157 5.64 -9.58 -21.16
C VAL A 157 7.00 -10.11 -20.72
N VAL A 158 7.07 -11.32 -20.17
CA VAL A 158 8.32 -11.90 -19.66
C VAL A 158 9.39 -12.02 -20.75
N ASP A 159 8.99 -12.40 -21.96
CA ASP A 159 9.90 -12.60 -23.10
C ASP A 159 10.36 -11.27 -23.75
N GLU A 160 9.44 -10.33 -23.96
CA GLU A 160 9.74 -9.08 -24.66
C GLU A 160 10.36 -8.01 -23.75
N TRP A 161 10.04 -8.02 -22.44
CA TRP A 161 10.48 -7.00 -21.49
C TRP A 161 12.00 -6.77 -21.43
N PRO A 162 12.87 -7.79 -21.47
CA PRO A 162 14.31 -7.59 -21.50
C PRO A 162 14.77 -6.68 -22.65
N SER A 163 14.21 -6.86 -23.85
CA SER A 163 14.53 -6.05 -25.03
C SER A 163 14.07 -4.60 -24.86
N ILE A 164 12.85 -4.42 -24.34
CA ILE A 164 12.28 -3.10 -24.05
C ILE A 164 13.11 -2.37 -23.00
N ASN A 165 13.42 -3.03 -21.88
CA ASN A 165 14.14 -2.46 -20.73
C ASN A 165 15.59 -2.08 -21.05
N ASN A 166 16.20 -2.66 -22.09
CA ASN A 166 17.52 -2.26 -22.58
C ASN A 166 17.51 -0.87 -23.24
N VAL A 167 16.38 -0.45 -23.81
CA VAL A 167 16.20 0.87 -24.44
C VAL A 167 15.53 1.83 -23.46
N ILE A 168 14.41 1.41 -22.89
CA ILE A 168 13.59 2.19 -21.94
C ILE A 168 14.05 1.85 -20.53
N THR A 169 15.22 2.37 -20.16
CA THR A 169 15.93 2.01 -18.93
C THR A 169 15.41 2.66 -17.65
N SER A 170 14.59 3.72 -17.75
CA SER A 170 14.12 4.47 -16.58
C SER A 170 12.75 5.11 -16.81
N VAL A 171 11.95 5.14 -15.75
CA VAL A 171 10.62 5.80 -15.73
C VAL A 171 10.70 7.32 -15.95
N ASN A 172 11.87 7.92 -15.72
CA ASN A 172 12.09 9.37 -15.89
C ASN A 172 12.68 9.73 -17.26
N MET A 173 12.79 8.77 -18.19
CA MET A 173 13.23 9.06 -19.56
C MET A 173 12.21 9.95 -20.27
N LYS A 174 12.72 10.85 -21.12
CA LYS A 174 11.92 11.71 -21.99
C LYS A 174 12.24 11.39 -23.44
N PHE A 175 11.35 11.79 -24.34
CA PHE A 175 11.50 11.55 -25.77
C PHE A 175 11.28 12.84 -26.54
N GLU A 176 12.01 12.97 -27.64
CA GLU A 176 11.81 14.03 -28.60
C GLU A 176 11.62 13.46 -29.99
N LEU A 177 10.86 14.16 -30.83
CA LEU A 177 10.74 13.82 -32.23
C LEU A 177 12.10 13.96 -32.90
N ASN A 178 12.45 12.98 -33.72
CA ASN A 178 13.62 13.06 -34.57
C ASN A 178 13.33 14.02 -35.74
N PRO A 179 14.05 15.15 -35.88
CA PRO A 179 13.83 16.09 -36.99
C PRO A 179 14.11 15.48 -38.37
N GLN A 180 14.87 14.38 -38.42
CA GLN A 180 15.21 13.65 -39.64
C GLN A 180 14.34 12.41 -39.85
N ALA A 181 13.32 12.18 -39.01
CA ALA A 181 12.42 11.04 -39.19
C ALA A 181 11.63 11.15 -40.50
N GLU A 182 11.36 9.99 -41.10
CA GLU A 182 10.33 9.87 -42.12
C GLU A 182 8.95 10.21 -41.55
N ASP A 183 8.00 10.49 -42.45
CA ASP A 183 6.62 10.75 -42.07
C ASP A 183 6.06 9.61 -41.22
N PHE A 184 5.47 9.96 -40.06
CA PHE A 184 4.98 8.99 -39.08
C PHE A 184 4.05 7.97 -39.71
N GLU A 185 3.18 8.39 -40.63
CA GLU A 185 2.14 7.51 -41.14
C GLU A 185 2.70 6.46 -42.11
N LYS A 186 3.72 6.83 -42.89
CA LYS A 186 4.46 5.86 -43.73
C LYS A 186 5.21 4.83 -42.87
N VAL A 187 5.84 5.27 -41.79
CA VAL A 187 6.53 4.37 -40.86
C VAL A 187 5.53 3.48 -40.14
N ALA A 188 4.38 4.03 -39.74
CA ALA A 188 3.31 3.31 -39.07
C ALA A 188 2.70 2.21 -39.96
N GLU A 189 2.47 2.49 -41.24
CA GLU A 189 1.99 1.49 -42.21
C GLU A 189 3.01 0.38 -42.44
N SER A 190 4.27 0.74 -42.69
CA SER A 190 5.34 -0.22 -43.00
C SER A 190 5.75 -1.11 -41.81
N ASN A 191 5.54 -0.65 -40.59
CA ASN A 191 5.87 -1.38 -39.36
C ASN A 191 4.62 -1.89 -38.61
N GLU A 192 3.44 -1.82 -39.24
CA GLU A 192 2.17 -2.28 -38.68
C GLU A 192 1.86 -1.72 -37.27
N PHE A 193 2.11 -0.42 -37.07
CA PHE A 193 1.86 0.23 -35.79
C PHE A 193 0.38 0.20 -35.42
N GLY A 194 0.10 -0.30 -34.21
CA GLY A 194 -1.24 -0.42 -33.67
C GLY A 194 -1.74 0.86 -33.01
N GLU A 195 -2.84 0.74 -32.29
CA GLU A 195 -3.43 1.85 -31.54
C GLU A 195 -2.52 2.36 -30.41
N SER A 196 -1.72 1.47 -29.82
CA SER A 196 -0.81 1.78 -28.72
C SER A 196 0.28 2.78 -29.14
N GLU A 197 0.99 2.50 -30.23
CA GLU A 197 2.01 3.39 -30.80
C GLU A 197 1.43 4.75 -31.18
N ARG A 198 0.27 4.76 -31.85
CA ARG A 198 -0.41 5.98 -32.28
C ARG A 198 -0.85 6.85 -31.10
N ARG A 199 -1.40 6.22 -30.06
CA ARG A 199 -1.79 6.93 -28.83
C ARG A 199 -0.58 7.53 -28.12
N VAL A 200 0.49 6.77 -27.93
CA VAL A 200 1.71 7.26 -27.27
C VAL A 200 2.36 8.39 -28.08
N TYR A 201 2.44 8.24 -29.40
CA TYR A 201 2.96 9.27 -30.30
C TYR A 201 2.18 10.58 -30.18
N LYS A 202 0.84 10.52 -30.20
CA LYS A 202 -0.03 11.68 -30.02
C LYS A 202 0.24 12.40 -28.70
N LEU A 203 0.38 11.67 -27.60
CA LEU A 203 0.64 12.27 -26.27
C LEU A 203 1.97 13.00 -26.20
N ILE A 204 2.99 12.50 -26.90
CA ILE A 204 4.31 13.15 -26.96
C ILE A 204 4.25 14.44 -27.78
N ILE A 205 3.48 14.46 -28.88
CA ILE A 205 3.24 15.68 -29.66
C ILE A 205 2.52 16.73 -28.82
N GLU A 206 1.48 16.32 -28.09
CA GLU A 206 0.70 17.22 -27.25
C GLU A 206 1.52 17.82 -26.11
N ASN A 207 2.43 17.02 -25.52
CA ASN A 207 3.31 17.51 -24.47
C ASN A 207 4.70 16.81 -24.47
N PRO A 208 5.72 17.46 -25.06
CA PRO A 208 7.08 16.90 -25.13
C PRO A 208 7.77 16.74 -23.76
N ASN A 209 7.21 17.31 -22.70
CA ASN A 209 7.81 17.26 -21.37
C ASN A 209 7.45 16.01 -20.57
N TYR A 210 6.51 15.19 -21.05
CA TYR A 210 6.13 13.95 -20.38
C TYR A 210 7.29 12.96 -20.32
N ASP A 211 7.52 12.43 -19.13
CA ASP A 211 8.40 11.29 -18.91
C ASP A 211 7.64 9.97 -19.11
N VAL A 212 8.36 8.85 -19.09
CA VAL A 212 7.75 7.52 -19.28
C VAL A 212 6.63 7.27 -18.26
N GLN A 213 6.84 7.62 -16.99
CA GLN A 213 5.83 7.42 -15.95
C GLN A 213 4.54 8.17 -16.30
N LYS A 214 4.65 9.45 -16.69
CA LYS A 214 3.47 10.24 -17.05
C LYS A 214 2.81 9.73 -18.33
N LEU A 215 3.58 9.23 -19.29
CA LEU A 215 3.04 8.58 -20.49
C LEU A 215 2.26 7.31 -20.13
N ILE A 216 2.78 6.45 -19.24
CA ILE A 216 2.07 5.25 -18.75
C ILE A 216 0.74 5.62 -18.11
N ASP A 217 0.75 6.66 -17.27
CA ASP A 217 -0.43 7.08 -16.53
C ASP A 217 -1.50 7.73 -17.43
N ILE A 218 -1.10 8.61 -18.37
CA ILE A 218 -2.06 9.29 -19.26
C ILE A 218 -2.53 8.38 -20.40
N SER A 219 -1.68 7.47 -20.91
CA SER A 219 -2.04 6.58 -22.03
C SER A 219 -3.14 5.59 -21.65
N ARG A 220 -3.25 5.23 -20.37
CA ARG A 220 -4.15 4.18 -19.87
C ARG A 220 -3.92 2.82 -20.55
N LEU A 221 -2.74 2.58 -21.12
CA LEU A 221 -2.37 1.33 -21.78
C LEU A 221 -1.67 0.34 -20.83
N GLY A 222 -1.10 0.85 -19.73
CA GLY A 222 -0.25 0.08 -18.84
C GLY A 222 1.23 0.27 -19.10
N GLU A 223 2.04 -0.27 -18.20
CA GLU A 223 3.49 -0.14 -18.23
C GLU A 223 4.08 -0.83 -19.46
N PHE A 224 3.73 -2.11 -19.65
CA PHE A 224 4.26 -2.92 -20.73
C PHE A 224 3.92 -2.34 -22.11
N GLU A 225 2.64 -2.12 -22.39
CA GLU A 225 2.17 -1.65 -23.71
C GLU A 225 2.70 -0.25 -24.03
N THR A 226 2.76 0.65 -23.04
CA THR A 226 3.34 1.98 -23.25
C THR A 226 4.84 1.90 -23.54
N CYS A 227 5.60 1.10 -22.79
CA CYS A 227 7.03 0.95 -23.01
C CYS A 227 7.35 0.24 -24.32
N LYS A 228 6.53 -0.73 -24.73
CA LYS A 228 6.61 -1.41 -26.03
C LYS A 228 6.38 -0.42 -27.18
N ALA A 229 5.35 0.40 -27.08
CA ALA A 229 5.09 1.47 -28.05
C ALA A 229 6.27 2.45 -28.15
N LEU A 230 6.80 2.91 -27.01
CA LEU A 230 7.99 3.77 -26.99
C LEU A 230 9.22 3.10 -27.60
N TYR A 231 9.45 1.83 -27.28
CA TYR A 231 10.53 1.04 -27.85
C TYR A 231 10.42 0.97 -29.38
N ASN A 232 9.23 0.67 -29.92
CA ASN A 232 8.99 0.61 -31.35
C ASN A 232 9.25 1.96 -32.02
N LEU A 233 8.75 3.06 -31.45
CA LEU A 233 8.94 4.42 -31.95
C LEU A 233 10.41 4.87 -31.94
N VAL A 234 11.18 4.45 -30.94
CA VAL A 234 12.63 4.72 -30.88
C VAL A 234 13.38 3.86 -31.91
N ARG A 235 13.02 2.58 -32.03
CA ARG A 235 13.66 1.64 -32.96
C ARG A 235 13.49 2.04 -34.42
N THR A 236 12.33 2.56 -34.78
CA THR A 236 12.06 3.07 -36.14
C THR A 236 12.63 4.48 -36.39
N GLY A 237 13.24 5.10 -35.38
CA GLY A 237 13.88 6.39 -35.50
C GLY A 237 12.92 7.58 -35.49
N ILE A 238 11.63 7.38 -35.20
CA ILE A 238 10.65 8.47 -35.03
C ILE A 238 10.98 9.27 -33.77
N LEU A 239 11.37 8.59 -32.70
CA LEU A 239 11.70 9.20 -31.41
C LEU A 239 13.19 9.05 -31.06
N ILE A 240 13.73 10.08 -30.44
CA ILE A 240 15.05 10.09 -29.82
C ILE A 240 14.88 10.02 -28.30
N ALA A 241 15.45 8.98 -27.69
CA ALA A 241 15.41 8.78 -26.25
C ALA A 241 16.42 9.68 -25.52
N LYS A 242 15.95 10.52 -24.60
CA LYS A 242 16.79 11.33 -23.71
C LYS A 242 16.93 10.66 -22.35
N ARG A 243 18.16 10.25 -22.03
CA ARG A 243 18.48 9.64 -20.74
C ARG A 243 18.45 10.70 -19.63
N PRO A 244 17.80 10.43 -18.49
CA PRO A 244 17.76 11.36 -17.36
C PRO A 244 19.14 11.43 -16.67
N ARG A 245 19.43 12.58 -16.03
CA ARG A 245 20.63 12.74 -15.19
C ARG A 245 20.62 11.81 -13.98
N HIS A 246 19.45 11.55 -13.41
CA HIS A 246 19.24 10.62 -12.31
C HIS A 246 18.22 9.55 -12.74
N PRO A 247 18.68 8.41 -13.29
CA PRO A 247 17.78 7.34 -13.69
C PRO A 247 17.17 6.69 -12.45
N ILE A 248 15.84 6.56 -12.46
CA ILE A 248 15.10 5.66 -11.58
C ILE A 248 14.82 4.40 -12.41
N PRO A 249 15.52 3.29 -12.17
CA PRO A 249 15.33 2.07 -12.95
C PRO A 249 13.93 1.49 -12.74
N PHE A 250 13.43 0.78 -13.76
CA PHE A 250 12.20 0.00 -13.66
C PHE A 250 12.28 -1.17 -12.68
N ASP A 251 13.47 -1.58 -12.21
CA ASP A 251 13.66 -2.70 -11.27
C ASP A 251 12.93 -2.54 -9.91
N ALA A 252 12.21 -1.44 -9.68
CA ALA A 252 11.21 -1.30 -8.62
C ALA A 252 9.84 -1.97 -8.93
N LEU A 253 9.58 -2.40 -10.18
CA LEU A 253 8.33 -3.01 -10.66
C LEU A 253 8.44 -4.53 -10.88
N LYS A 254 9.66 -5.11 -10.80
CA LYS A 254 9.84 -6.54 -10.56
C LYS A 254 9.54 -6.84 -9.11
N GLY A 255 8.25 -6.95 -8.79
CA GLY A 255 7.76 -7.31 -7.46
C GLY A 255 8.14 -8.70 -6.97
N GLY A 256 9.17 -9.38 -7.50
CA GLY A 256 9.66 -10.61 -6.89
C GLY A 256 10.20 -10.33 -5.48
N PRO A 257 10.16 -11.32 -4.55
CA PRO A 257 10.84 -11.17 -3.26
C PRO A 257 12.29 -10.81 -3.56
N LEU A 258 12.76 -9.73 -2.93
CA LEU A 258 14.13 -9.26 -3.00
C LEU A 258 15.06 -10.48 -2.95
N ASN A 259 15.60 -10.87 -4.11
CA ASN A 259 16.69 -11.82 -4.14
C ASN A 259 17.80 -11.09 -3.39
N THR A 260 18.13 -11.57 -2.19
CA THR A 260 19.21 -11.03 -1.37
C THR A 260 20.50 -11.31 -2.13
N ARG A 261 20.82 -10.45 -3.11
CA ARG A 261 22.19 -10.33 -3.59
C ARG A 261 23.00 -10.11 -2.33
N ARG A 262 23.82 -11.09 -1.96
CA ARG A 262 24.86 -10.93 -0.95
C ARG A 262 25.63 -9.68 -1.36
N ILE A 263 25.36 -8.60 -0.66
CA ILE A 263 26.13 -7.37 -0.78
C ILE A 263 27.48 -7.78 -0.23
N VAL A 264 28.44 -8.03 -1.12
CA VAL A 264 29.85 -8.06 -0.74
C VAL A 264 30.16 -6.63 -0.37
N ILE A 265 30.00 -6.29 0.91
CA ILE A 265 30.34 -4.97 1.44
C ILE A 265 31.85 -4.87 1.32
N PRO A 266 32.40 -4.00 0.45
CA PRO A 266 33.84 -3.81 0.38
C PRO A 266 34.31 -3.35 1.76
N SER A 267 35.43 -3.86 2.26
CA SER A 267 35.96 -3.56 3.60
C SER A 267 36.07 -2.05 3.93
N VAL A 268 36.12 -1.20 2.90
CA VAL A 268 36.09 0.26 3.00
C VAL A 268 34.75 0.82 3.54
N PHE A 269 33.63 0.14 3.30
CA PHE A 269 32.31 0.57 3.81
C PHE A 269 32.14 0.31 5.32
N ILE A 270 32.77 -0.74 5.85
CA ILE A 270 32.75 -1.03 7.30
C ILE A 270 33.51 0.06 8.07
N LEU A 271 34.63 0.54 7.52
CA LEU A 271 35.42 1.59 8.15
C LEU A 271 34.70 2.95 8.14
N ASN A 272 34.05 3.30 7.01
CA ASN A 272 33.29 4.54 6.90
C ASN A 272 32.00 4.55 7.73
N THR A 273 31.37 3.39 7.94
CA THR A 273 30.18 3.29 8.81
C THR A 273 30.55 3.43 10.28
N ILE A 274 31.69 2.89 10.73
CA ILE A 274 32.19 3.10 12.10
C ILE A 274 32.49 4.60 12.33
N LEU A 275 33.18 5.25 11.40
CA LEU A 275 33.46 6.70 11.48
C LEU A 275 32.17 7.53 11.50
N GLY A 276 31.18 7.19 10.66
CA GLY A 276 29.88 7.84 10.65
C GLY A 276 29.12 7.70 11.98
N ILE A 277 29.12 6.50 12.57
CA ILE A 277 28.46 6.25 13.87
C ILE A 277 29.14 7.06 14.99
N THR A 278 30.46 7.17 14.99
CA THR A 278 31.18 7.99 15.98
C THR A 278 30.88 9.49 15.84
N ALA A 279 30.77 10.00 14.61
CA ALA A 279 30.39 11.38 14.37
C ALA A 279 28.94 11.66 14.81
N ILE A 280 28.02 10.73 14.54
CA ILE A 280 26.62 10.84 15.00
C ILE A 280 26.53 10.82 16.53
N LEU A 281 27.28 9.94 17.20
CA LEU A 281 27.34 9.90 18.66
C LEU A 281 27.88 11.21 19.25
N LEU A 282 28.89 11.82 18.64
CA LEU A 282 29.40 13.13 19.05
C LEU A 282 28.36 14.24 18.86
N VAL A 283 27.61 14.24 17.75
CA VAL A 283 26.53 15.20 17.51
C VAL A 283 25.39 15.00 18.52
N VAL A 284 25.01 13.76 18.83
CA VAL A 284 24.00 13.45 19.85
C VAL A 284 24.46 13.92 21.22
N PHE A 285 25.74 13.76 21.57
CA PHE A 285 26.30 14.24 22.83
C PHE A 285 26.30 15.78 22.91
N LEU A 286 26.60 16.46 21.81
CA LEU A 286 26.51 17.92 21.68
C LEU A 286 25.07 18.41 21.82
N ILE A 287 24.11 17.74 21.16
CA ILE A 287 22.68 18.05 21.27
C ILE A 287 22.18 17.80 22.69
N ALA A 288 22.61 16.72 23.36
CA ALA A 288 22.26 16.44 24.75
C ALA A 288 22.81 17.52 25.69
N GLY A 289 24.05 18.00 25.47
CA GLY A 289 24.62 19.13 26.21
C GLY A 289 23.82 20.42 26.02
N ILE A 290 23.39 20.70 24.78
CA ILE A 290 22.49 21.83 24.47
C ILE A 290 21.12 21.64 25.14
N PHE A 291 20.58 20.43 25.15
CA PHE A 291 19.28 20.12 25.77
C PHE A 291 19.29 20.33 27.29
N VAL A 292 20.39 19.97 27.96
CA VAL A 292 20.60 20.25 29.39
C VAL A 292 20.65 21.76 29.64
N ARG A 293 21.35 22.52 28.77
CA ARG A 293 21.40 23.99 28.82
C ARG A 293 20.04 24.67 28.55
N ILE A 294 19.25 24.13 27.63
CA ILE A 294 17.88 24.60 27.36
C ILE A 294 16.98 24.27 28.55
N ARG A 295 17.15 23.12 29.21
CA ARG A 295 16.37 22.73 30.39
C ARG A 295 16.56 23.70 31.56
N THR A 296 17.78 24.24 31.73
CA THR A 296 18.04 25.30 32.72
C THR A 296 17.42 26.64 32.36
N ILE A 297 17.16 26.92 31.07
CA ILE A 297 16.53 28.17 30.60
C ILE A 297 14.98 28.05 30.54
N ARG A 298 14.44 26.84 30.34
CA ARG A 298 13.01 26.57 30.17
C ARG A 298 12.18 26.54 31.46
N ALA A 299 12.78 26.86 32.61
CA ALA A 299 12.06 26.99 33.88
C ALA A 299 11.05 28.15 33.87
N GLU A 300 11.09 29.04 32.88
CA GLU A 300 10.19 30.19 32.74
C GLU A 300 9.47 30.18 31.38
N SER A 301 8.37 29.43 31.21
CA SER A 301 7.36 29.81 30.20
C SER A 301 5.94 29.30 30.54
N PRO A 302 4.89 30.15 30.55
CA PRO A 302 3.56 29.79 31.08
C PRO A 302 2.66 28.93 30.17
N ASN A 303 2.94 28.81 28.87
CA ASN A 303 1.99 28.24 27.90
C ASN A 303 1.97 26.69 27.84
N ALA A 304 2.90 26.00 28.51
CA ALA A 304 2.88 24.53 28.62
C ALA A 304 1.86 24.04 29.67
N VAL A 305 1.47 24.89 30.62
CA VAL A 305 0.57 24.54 31.73
C VAL A 305 -0.88 24.37 31.25
N VAL A 306 -1.30 25.13 30.23
CA VAL A 306 -2.69 25.15 29.73
C VAL A 306 -3.04 23.93 28.89
N LYS A 307 -2.12 23.36 28.12
CA LYS A 307 -2.38 22.12 27.36
C LYS A 307 -2.36 20.88 28.25
N ALA A 308 -1.56 20.85 29.31
CA ALA A 308 -1.49 19.71 30.23
C ALA A 308 -2.77 19.55 31.08
N SER A 309 -3.48 20.64 31.41
CA SER A 309 -4.68 20.59 32.26
C SER A 309 -5.90 19.96 31.56
N ILE A 310 -6.05 20.15 30.24
CA ILE A 310 -7.21 19.62 29.47
C ILE A 310 -7.09 18.10 29.29
N TYR A 311 -5.90 17.59 28.94
CA TYR A 311 -5.68 16.15 28.80
C TYR A 311 -5.77 15.39 30.14
N ARG A 312 -5.36 16.02 31.26
CA ARG A 312 -5.52 15.44 32.61
C ARG A 312 -6.98 15.23 32.99
N ARG A 313 -7.86 16.17 32.65
CA ARG A 313 -9.29 16.10 32.98
C ARG A 313 -10.00 14.97 32.22
N LEU A 314 -9.77 14.88 30.91
CA LEU A 314 -10.37 13.85 30.05
C LEU A 314 -9.98 12.41 30.42
N ILE A 315 -8.71 12.18 30.76
CA ILE A 315 -8.25 10.84 31.17
C ILE A 315 -8.79 10.47 32.56
N SER A 316 -8.92 11.46 33.45
CA SER A 316 -9.46 11.21 34.79
C SER A 316 -10.92 10.78 34.78
N ASP A 317 -11.75 11.39 33.93
CA ASP A 317 -13.19 11.10 33.90
C ASP A 317 -13.45 9.64 33.49
N ILE A 318 -12.67 9.12 32.52
CA ILE A 318 -12.75 7.72 32.06
C ILE A 318 -12.30 6.74 33.14
N ASN A 319 -11.22 7.05 33.87
CA ASN A 319 -10.70 6.17 34.91
C ASN A 319 -11.64 6.11 36.12
N ILE A 320 -12.21 7.25 36.52
CA ILE A 320 -13.20 7.29 37.62
C ILE A 320 -14.42 6.43 37.28
N GLU A 321 -14.92 6.50 36.05
CA GLU A 321 -16.07 5.70 35.61
C GLU A 321 -15.78 4.19 35.69
N ARG A 322 -14.59 3.76 35.27
CA ARG A 322 -14.17 2.35 35.38
C ARG A 322 -14.06 1.87 36.83
N ILE A 323 -13.51 2.70 37.73
CA ILE A 323 -13.40 2.36 39.14
C ILE A 323 -14.81 2.23 39.76
N LYS A 324 -15.73 3.16 39.45
CA LYS A 324 -17.13 3.12 39.92
C LYS A 324 -17.82 1.82 39.50
N ASN A 325 -17.75 1.49 38.21
CA ASN A 325 -18.37 0.27 37.67
C ASN A 325 -17.80 -0.99 38.35
N SER A 326 -16.50 -1.00 38.63
CA SER A 326 -15.84 -2.15 39.28
C SER A 326 -16.20 -2.27 40.76
N LEU A 327 -16.39 -1.16 41.46
CA LEU A 327 -16.88 -1.13 42.85
C LEU A 327 -18.32 -1.65 42.95
N ASP A 328 -19.17 -1.28 42.01
CA ASP A 328 -20.57 -1.72 41.97
C ASP A 328 -20.67 -3.22 41.69
N VAL A 329 -19.83 -3.74 40.77
CA VAL A 329 -19.69 -5.18 40.51
C VAL A 329 -19.18 -5.90 41.76
N TYR A 330 -18.16 -5.37 42.44
CA TYR A 330 -17.62 -5.98 43.66
C TYR A 330 -18.66 -6.03 44.79
N ARG A 331 -19.41 -4.93 45.01
CA ARG A 331 -20.51 -4.91 45.98
C ARG A 331 -21.60 -5.91 45.64
N SER A 332 -21.93 -6.06 44.36
CA SER A 332 -22.94 -7.02 43.91
C SER A 332 -22.54 -8.48 44.20
N ILE A 333 -21.25 -8.78 44.23
CA ILE A 333 -20.72 -10.13 44.47
C ILE A 333 -20.48 -10.39 45.96
N GLN A 334 -19.91 -9.43 46.70
CA GLN A 334 -19.45 -9.61 48.09
C GLN A 334 -20.35 -8.95 49.14
N GLY A 335 -21.39 -8.23 48.72
CA GLY A 335 -22.35 -7.55 49.59
C GLY A 335 -21.85 -6.25 50.23
N ASN A 336 -20.55 -5.95 50.16
CA ASN A 336 -19.91 -4.76 50.72
C ASN A 336 -18.85 -4.18 49.76
N PHE A 337 -18.54 -2.89 49.91
CA PHE A 337 -17.43 -2.26 49.19
C PHE A 337 -16.06 -2.71 49.71
N PRO A 338 -15.03 -2.81 48.85
CA PRO A 338 -13.68 -3.24 49.24
C PRO A 338 -13.00 -2.25 50.18
N ASP A 339 -12.08 -2.72 51.02
CA ASP A 339 -11.32 -1.86 51.95
C ASP A 339 -10.42 -0.84 51.24
N ASN A 340 -9.90 -1.21 50.06
CA ASN A 340 -9.02 -0.40 49.25
C ASN A 340 -9.14 -0.76 47.77
N LEU A 341 -8.72 0.14 46.89
CA LEU A 341 -8.80 -0.07 45.44
C LEU A 341 -7.86 -1.18 44.94
N GLU A 342 -6.79 -1.49 45.68
CA GLU A 342 -5.88 -2.60 45.36
C GLU A 342 -6.57 -3.96 45.43
N THR A 343 -7.64 -4.08 46.21
CA THR A 343 -8.45 -5.30 46.28
C THR A 343 -9.12 -5.59 44.94
N LEU A 344 -9.56 -4.56 44.21
CA LEU A 344 -10.14 -4.69 42.87
C LEU A 344 -9.10 -5.10 41.82
N VAL A 345 -7.84 -4.68 42.01
CA VAL A 345 -6.73 -5.11 41.15
C VAL A 345 -6.40 -6.57 41.40
N LYS A 346 -6.34 -6.99 42.67
CA LYS A 346 -6.08 -8.39 43.05
C LYS A 346 -7.19 -9.35 42.60
N SER A 347 -8.44 -8.88 42.54
CA SER A 347 -9.56 -9.67 42.02
C SER A 347 -9.67 -9.64 40.49
N GLY A 348 -8.73 -8.97 39.79
CA GLY A 348 -8.70 -8.87 38.33
C GLY A 348 -9.80 -7.98 37.73
N MET A 349 -10.45 -7.14 38.54
CA MET A 349 -11.52 -6.25 38.09
C MET A 349 -10.99 -4.90 37.56
N LEU A 350 -9.78 -4.52 37.95
CA LEU A 350 -9.07 -3.33 37.46
C LEU A 350 -7.61 -3.65 37.17
N ASP A 351 -6.99 -2.94 36.23
CA ASP A 351 -5.54 -3.00 36.04
C ASP A 351 -4.82 -2.10 37.08
N GLU A 352 -3.56 -2.42 37.41
CA GLU A 352 -2.75 -1.60 38.34
C GLU A 352 -2.65 -0.12 37.93
N ARG A 353 -2.71 0.16 36.63
CA ARG A 353 -2.69 1.51 36.04
C ARG A 353 -3.96 2.32 36.31
N ASP A 354 -5.10 1.66 36.56
CA ASP A 354 -6.41 2.32 36.63
C ASP A 354 -6.66 2.95 38.01
N ILE A 355 -5.96 2.49 39.05
CA ILE A 355 -6.05 3.06 40.41
C ILE A 355 -5.19 4.33 40.59
N PHE A 356 -4.45 4.75 39.56
CA PHE A 356 -3.63 5.97 39.58
C PHE A 356 -4.24 7.09 38.73
N TYR A 357 -4.22 8.30 39.28
CA TYR A 357 -4.41 9.54 38.56
C TYR A 357 -3.26 9.76 37.57
N PRO A 358 -3.49 10.38 36.39
CA PRO A 358 -2.44 10.65 35.42
C PRO A 358 -1.21 11.31 36.07
N PHE A 359 -0.06 10.61 36.02
CA PHE A 359 1.25 11.03 36.53
C PHE A 359 1.49 10.91 38.06
N ARG A 360 1.32 9.69 38.59
CA ARG A 360 1.94 9.10 39.79
C ARG A 360 1.20 9.18 41.14
N SER A 361 0.04 9.84 41.23
CA SER A 361 -0.75 9.89 42.47
C SER A 361 -1.91 8.91 42.42
N LYS A 362 -2.26 8.25 43.54
CA LYS A 362 -3.44 7.37 43.60
C LYS A 362 -4.73 8.17 43.77
N TYR A 363 -5.85 7.64 43.30
CA TYR A 363 -7.17 8.19 43.63
C TYR A 363 -7.44 8.05 45.13
N ILE A 364 -8.07 9.06 45.72
CA ILE A 364 -8.49 9.02 47.12
C ILE A 364 -9.84 8.31 47.16
N TYR A 365 -9.86 7.15 47.81
CA TYR A 365 -11.05 6.33 47.95
C TYR A 365 -11.46 6.29 49.43
N ASN A 366 -12.68 6.76 49.70
CA ASN A 366 -13.30 6.68 51.02
C ASN A 366 -14.60 5.89 50.92
N ARG A 367 -14.87 5.05 51.91
CA ARG A 367 -16.08 4.21 51.96
C ARG A 367 -16.82 4.35 53.28
N THR A 368 -18.14 4.38 53.22
CA THR A 368 -19.04 4.11 54.34
C THR A 368 -19.78 2.78 54.08
N LYS A 369 -20.68 2.36 54.98
CA LYS A 369 -21.38 1.06 54.81
C LYS A 369 -22.24 1.01 53.54
N ASP A 370 -22.80 2.14 53.11
CA ASP A 370 -23.74 2.19 51.99
C ASP A 370 -23.30 3.08 50.82
N GLU A 371 -22.27 3.92 51.02
CA GLU A 371 -21.78 4.89 50.02
C GLU A 371 -20.25 4.85 49.87
N TYR A 372 -19.77 5.39 48.76
CA TYR A 372 -18.35 5.60 48.52
C TYR A 372 -18.11 6.94 47.83
N THR A 373 -16.93 7.53 48.06
CA THR A 373 -16.46 8.70 47.33
C THR A 373 -15.09 8.42 46.70
N ILE A 374 -14.93 8.88 45.46
CA ILE A 374 -13.67 8.83 44.72
C ILE A 374 -13.32 10.27 44.39
N GLU A 375 -12.21 10.74 44.94
CA GLU A 375 -11.73 12.09 44.71
C GLU A 375 -10.41 12.06 43.94
N SER A 376 -10.27 13.01 43.02
CA SER A 376 -8.97 13.27 42.39
C SER A 376 -8.08 13.99 43.41
N PRO A 377 -6.80 13.60 43.54
CA PRO A 377 -5.88 14.29 44.45
C PRO A 377 -5.76 15.77 44.06
N LEU A 378 -5.95 16.66 45.04
CA LEU A 378 -5.88 18.12 44.85
C LEU A 378 -4.42 18.58 44.75
N TYR A 379 -3.76 18.42 43.58
CA TYR A 379 -2.52 19.13 43.23
C TYR A 379 -2.35 19.35 41.72
#